data_AF-A0A7C7Q4N0-F1
#
_entry.id   AF-A0A7C7Q4N0-F1
#
_cell.length_a   1.000
_cell.length_b   1.000
_cell.length_c   1.000
_cell.angle_alpha   90.00
_cell.angle_beta   90.00
_cell.angle_gamma   90.00
#
_symmetry.space_group_name_H-M   'P 1'
#
loop_
_entity.id
_entity.type
_entity.pdbx_description
1 polymer ?
#
loop_
_entity_poly.entity_id
_entity_poly.type
_entity_poly.pdbx_seq_one_letter_code
_entity_poly.pdbx_strand_id
1 'polypeptide(L)' 'MRLSRRIAEALIFLVRVYQRELSPLKSPSCRFYPTCSEYAVLALRKYGPIKGLLKSLWRLLRCHPLYRGNLVDLP' A
#
# COMPACT_ATOMS: atom_id res chain seq x y z
N MET A 1 10.46 -21.97 3.28
CA MET A 1 10.29 -20.53 3.58
C MET A 1 11.03 -19.57 2.60
N ARG A 2 11.11 -19.87 1.29
CA ARG A 2 11.72 -18.94 0.28
C ARG A 2 10.73 -18.40 -0.76
N LEU A 3 9.62 -19.11 -0.98
CA LEU A 3 8.65 -18.79 -2.03
C LEU A 3 7.83 -17.52 -1.73
N SER A 4 7.44 -17.32 -0.46
CA SER A 4 6.63 -16.18 -0.02
C SER A 4 7.32 -14.83 -0.18
N ARG A 5 8.66 -14.79 -0.10
CA ARG A 5 9.45 -13.55 -0.22
C ARG A 5 9.55 -13.09 -1.67
N ARG A 6 9.63 -14.02 -2.64
CA ARG A 6 9.61 -13.69 -4.07
C ARG A 6 8.25 -13.21 -4.54
N ILE A 7 7.17 -13.78 -4.00
CA ILE A 7 5.80 -13.34 -4.29
C ILE A 7 5.58 -11.90 -3.78
N ALA A 8 6.05 -11.59 -2.57
CA ALA A 8 5.97 -10.23 -2.03
C ALA A 8 6.75 -9.22 -2.88
N GLU A 9 7.96 -9.57 -3.32
CA GLU A 9 8.76 -8.73 -4.23
C GLU A 9 8.07 -8.50 -5.58
N ALA A 10 7.48 -9.53 -6.19
CA ALA A 10 6.73 -9.41 -7.44
C ALA A 10 5.49 -8.50 -7.30
N LEU A 11 4.77 -8.62 -6.17
CA LEU A 11 3.65 -7.74 -5.82
C LEU A 11 4.09 -6.29 -5.61
N ILE A 12 5.19 -6.08 -4.89
CA ILE A 12 5.78 -4.74 -4.69
C ILE A 12 6.19 -4.14 -6.03
N PHE A 13 6.75 -4.95 -6.94
CA PHE A 13 7.13 -4.51 -8.27
C PHE A 13 5.91 -4.08 -9.10
N LEU A 14 4.84 -4.88 -9.11
CA LEU A 14 3.56 -4.53 -9.74
C LEU A 14 2.98 -3.21 -9.18
N VAL A 15 3.00 -3.05 -7.86
CA VAL A 15 2.54 -1.81 -7.20
C VAL A 15 3.41 -0.61 -7.58
N ARG A 16 4.73 -0.78 -7.72
CA ARG A 16 5.64 0.29 -8.17
C ARG A 16 5.49 0.64 -9.64
N VAL A 17 5.25 -0.34 -10.51
CA VAL A 17 4.94 -0.10 -11.93
C VAL A 17 3.63 0.69 -12.01
N TYR A 18 2.60 0.27 -11.29
CA TYR A 18 1.35 1.03 -11.16
C TYR A 18 1.58 2.45 -10.60
N GLN A 19 2.42 2.62 -9.58
CA GLN A 19 2.80 3.95 -9.09
C GLN A 19 3.49 4.81 -10.14
N ARG A 20 4.34 4.24 -11.01
CA ARG A 20 5.03 4.97 -12.08
C ARG A 20 4.07 5.44 -13.16
N GLU A 21 3.17 4.55 -13.59
CA GLU A 21 2.16 4.85 -14.61
C GLU A 21 1.11 5.85 -14.10
N LEU A 22 0.74 5.79 -12.81
CA LEU A 22 -0.20 6.74 -12.21
C LEU A 22 0.44 8.01 -11.64
N SER A 23 1.73 8.03 -11.32
CA SER A 23 2.42 9.22 -10.78
C SER A 23 2.23 10.49 -11.60
N PRO A 24 2.26 10.49 -12.95
CA PRO A 24 2.06 11.72 -13.70
C PRO A 24 0.62 12.24 -13.69
N LEU A 25 -0.38 11.39 -13.38
CA LEU A 25 -1.80 11.78 -13.37
C LEU A 25 -2.40 11.97 -11.97
N LYS A 26 -1.74 11.49 -10.91
CA LYS A 26 -2.33 11.44 -9.58
C LYS A 26 -1.79 12.56 -8.71
N SER A 27 -2.56 13.65 -8.61
CA SER A 27 -2.44 14.60 -7.50
C SER A 27 -2.38 13.84 -6.16
N PRO A 28 -1.68 14.34 -5.13
CA PRO A 28 -1.55 13.66 -3.83
C PRO A 28 -2.92 13.51 -3.17
N SER A 29 -3.63 12.44 -3.53
CA SER A 29 -5.01 12.14 -3.12
C SER A 29 -5.03 11.27 -1.86
N CYS A 30 -3.91 10.62 -1.53
CA CYS A 30 -3.78 9.94 -0.24
C CYS A 30 -3.67 11.02 0.86
N ARG A 31 -4.76 11.17 1.62
CA ARG A 31 -4.83 12.04 2.80
C ARG A 31 -4.00 11.52 3.98
N PHE A 32 -3.60 10.25 3.92
CA PHE A 32 -2.86 9.57 4.98
C PHE A 32 -1.36 9.51 4.71
N TYR A 33 -0.58 9.57 5.79
CA TYR A 33 0.86 9.36 5.80
C TYR A 33 1.23 8.04 6.50
N PRO A 34 2.18 7.25 5.95
CA PRO A 34 2.69 7.32 4.58
C PRO A 34 1.58 7.02 3.56
N THR A 35 1.86 7.30 2.28
CA THR A 35 0.87 7.10 1.21
C THR A 35 0.35 5.66 1.17
N CYS A 36 -0.87 5.47 0.65
CA CYS A 36 -1.56 4.18 0.60
C CYS A 36 -0.72 3.07 -0.07
N SER A 37 0.08 3.44 -1.08
CA SER A 37 0.95 2.55 -1.83
C SER A 37 2.29 2.30 -1.13
N GLU A 38 2.81 3.26 -0.38
CA GLU A 38 3.99 3.07 0.48
C GLU A 38 3.67 2.23 1.72
N TYR A 39 2.49 2.43 2.31
CA TYR A 39 1.93 1.52 3.31
C TYR A 39 1.84 0.09 2.78
N ALA A 40 1.47 -0.08 1.50
CA ALA A 40 1.39 -1.40 0.90
C ALA A 40 2.74 -2.11 0.83
N VAL A 41 3.80 -1.39 0.44
CA VAL A 41 5.16 -1.93 0.43
C VAL A 41 5.62 -2.29 1.85
N LEU A 42 5.38 -1.42 2.83
CA LEU A 42 5.75 -1.67 4.23
C LEU A 42 4.98 -2.86 4.81
N ALA A 43 3.67 -2.95 4.55
CA ALA A 43 2.83 -4.05 5.03
C ALA A 43 3.21 -5.39 4.38
N LEU A 44 3.52 -5.40 3.08
CA LEU A 44 4.02 -6.58 2.37
C LEU A 44 5.37 -7.04 2.91
N ARG A 45 6.27 -6.12 3.25
CA ARG A 45 7.57 -6.43 3.86
C ARG A 45 7.44 -6.97 5.29
N LYS A 46 6.55 -6.41 6.09
CA LYS A 46 6.40 -6.75 7.52
C LYS A 46 5.55 -8.00 7.76
N TYR A 47 4.42 -8.13 7.07
CA TYR A 47 3.44 -9.18 7.30
C TYR A 47 3.42 -10.28 6.22
N GLY A 48 4.18 -10.11 5.14
CA GLY A 48 4.19 -11.02 3.99
C GLY A 48 3.11 -10.70 2.95
N PRO A 49 3.04 -11.47 1.85
CA PRO A 49 2.24 -11.11 0.68
C PRO A 49 0.74 -11.06 0.99
N ILE A 50 0.19 -12.07 1.67
CA ILE A 50 -1.26 -12.19 1.90
C ILE A 50 -1.75 -11.18 2.95
N LYS A 51 -1.15 -11.18 4.15
CA LYS A 51 -1.54 -10.27 5.25
C LYS A 51 -1.22 -8.81 4.91
N GLY A 52 -0.11 -8.56 4.21
CA GLY A 52 0.28 -7.25 3.74
C GLY A 52 -0.73 -6.69 2.73
N LEU A 53 -1.12 -7.47 1.72
CA LEU A 53 -2.19 -7.11 0.79
C LEU A 53 -3.49 -6.78 1.52
N LEU A 54 -3.94 -7.65 2.43
CA LEU A 54 -5.21 -7.48 3.12
C LEU A 54 -5.26 -6.16 3.91
N LYS A 55 -4.22 -5.85 4.68
CA LYS A 55 -4.12 -4.58 5.43
C LYS A 55 -4.09 -3.36 4.52
N SER A 56 -3.39 -3.47 3.40
CA SER A 56 -3.25 -2.37 2.43
C SER A 56 -4.58 -2.09 1.73
N LEU A 57 -5.26 -3.14 1.30
CA LEU A 57 -6.57 -3.05 0.65
C LEU A 57 -7.62 -2.48 1.60
N TRP A 58 -7.60 -2.91 2.85
CA TRP A 58 -8.50 -2.39 3.88
C TRP A 58 -8.29 -0.90 4.14
N ARG A 59 -7.04 -0.41 4.05
CA ARG A 59 -6.74 1.02 4.14
C ARG A 59 -7.17 1.79 2.90
N LEU A 60 -7.01 1.22 1.70
CA LEU A 60 -7.53 1.76 0.45
C LEU A 60 -9.06 1.93 0.50
N LEU A 61 -9.79 0.95 1.03
CA LEU A 61 -11.24 1.02 1.22
C LEU A 61 -11.66 2.09 2.23
N ARG A 62 -10.81 2.40 3.22
CA ARG A 62 -11.02 3.49 4.19
C ARG A 62 -10.64 4.86 3.65
N CYS A 63 -9.96 4.93 2.50
CA CYS A 63 -9.50 6.16 1.88
C CYS A 63 -10.67 6.89 1.20
N HIS A 64 -11.60 7.39 2.03
CA HIS A 64 -12.70 8.25 1.60
C HIS A 64 -12.63 9.62 2.31
N PRO A 65 -13.12 10.70 1.68
CA PRO A 65 -12.93 12.07 2.16
C PRO A 65 -13.62 12.38 3.49
N LEU A 66 -14.56 11.56 3.97
CA LEU A 66 -15.22 11.75 5.28
C LEU A 66 -14.53 10.95 6.40
N TYR A 67 -13.39 10.29 6.13
CA TYR A 67 -12.65 9.61 7.20
C TYR A 67 -11.94 10.66 8.07
N ARG A 68 -12.44 10.82 9.30
CA ARG A 68 -11.91 11.72 10.35
C ARG A 68 -10.99 11.01 11.35
N GLY A 69 -10.47 9.82 10.99
CA GLY A 69 -9.51 9.12 11.84
C GLY A 69 -8.07 9.62 11.65
N ASN A 70 -7.15 8.97 12.36
CA ASN A 70 -5.74 9.31 12.38
C ASN A 70 -5.17 9.39 10.97
N LEU A 71 -4.55 10.51 10.61
CA LEU A 71 -3.91 10.69 9.30
C LEU A 71 -2.61 9.87 9.19
N VAL A 72 -2.07 9.35 10.31
CA VAL A 72 -0.86 8.54 10.35
C VAL A 72 -1.19 7.12 10.78
N ASP A 73 -0.92 6.14 9.91
CA ASP A 73 -0.96 4.72 10.28
C ASP A 73 0.26 4.02 9.69
N LEU A 74 1.07 3.39 10.54
CA LEU A 74 2.19 2.54 10.12
C LEU A 74 1.79 1.06 10.26
N PRO A 75 2.18 0.20 9.30
CA PRO A 75 1.99 -1.23 9.41
C PRO A 75 2.98 -1.83 10.42
#